data_AF-A0A259HF80-F1
#
_entry.id   AF-A0A259HF80-F1
#
_cell.length_a   1.000
_cell.length_b   1.000
_cell.length_c   1.000
_cell.angle_alpha   90.00
_cell.angle_beta   90.00
_cell.angle_gamma   90.00
#
_symmetry.space_group_name_H-M   'P 1'
#
loop_
_entity.id
_entity.type
_entity.pdbx_description
1 polymer ?
#
loop_
_entity_poly.entity_id
_entity_poly.type
_entity_poly.pdbx_seq_one_letter_code
_entity_poly.pdbx_strand_id
1 'polypeptide(L)'
;NVFIGVQPAFGYEGDPMRLLFDGDFAPTHAFSAYYRWVREDFGAHAVLHFGTHGALEYMPGKQVGLTGKCWPERLLGDLPNFYLFASNNPSEGILAKRRSGATMLSYLTPPLSRAGLYRGFADLKTSVERWRSSTDEGEQAQLEALIRDECAALDIEVRDISSLGADLYELERTLIPHGLHVLGARLEGAERADMIDALATADPEAGTDALEAALDSCDELGAVIRALDGCYIRPAPGGDVIANPQVLPTGRNIHGFDPFRLPSRFACEQGSDQAERLLARHAEAGQPCPESLAMVLWGTDNMKSEGSQIAQVLTLLGARPRMDSYGRLAGAELIPLAELGRPRIDVVVTLSGIFRDLLPLQTRMLAEAALLAATVDEPLDMNFVRKHSLAHQTEHNCDMETAALRVFSNAEGAYGANVNQLIDGGVWADPDELANAFETRKGYAYGVRGAPV
;
A
#
# COMPACT_ATOMS: atom_id res chain seq x y z
N ASN A 1 -30.83 23.37 -3.88
CA ASN A 1 -29.93 22.99 -5.00
C ASN A 1 -28.83 22.02 -4.54
N VAL A 2 -29.10 21.14 -3.57
CA VAL A 2 -28.15 20.13 -3.10
C VAL A 2 -28.87 18.79 -3.16
N PHE A 3 -28.21 17.80 -3.73
CA PHE A 3 -28.65 16.41 -3.74
C PHE A 3 -27.59 15.57 -3.03
N ILE A 4 -28.04 14.70 -2.14
CA ILE A 4 -27.19 13.71 -1.49
C ILE A 4 -27.63 12.35 -2.01
N GLY A 5 -26.76 11.72 -2.78
CA GLY A 5 -26.99 10.42 -3.40
C GLY A 5 -26.01 9.38 -2.88
N VAL A 6 -26.50 8.15 -2.76
CA VAL A 6 -25.64 6.99 -2.58
C VAL A 6 -25.33 6.45 -3.97
N GLN A 7 -24.03 6.36 -4.28
CA GLN A 7 -23.59 5.79 -5.54
C GLN A 7 -24.08 4.33 -5.63
N PRO A 8 -24.77 3.92 -6.71
CA PRO A 8 -25.18 2.53 -6.88
C PRO A 8 -23.98 1.59 -6.84
N ALA A 9 -24.17 0.36 -6.37
CA ALA A 9 -23.14 -0.66 -6.40
C ALA A 9 -22.68 -0.96 -7.85
N PHE A 10 -21.44 -1.43 -7.99
CA PHE A 10 -20.86 -1.83 -9.28
C PHE A 10 -21.73 -2.81 -10.05
N GLY A 11 -22.50 -3.67 -9.35
CA GLY A 11 -23.33 -4.70 -9.94
C GLY A 11 -22.70 -6.10 -9.96
N TYR A 12 -21.71 -6.35 -9.08
CA TYR A 12 -21.11 -7.67 -8.89
C TYR A 12 -22.10 -8.70 -8.32
N GLU A 13 -23.06 -8.26 -7.52
CA GLU A 13 -23.98 -9.10 -6.74
C GLU A 13 -25.02 -9.86 -7.58
N GLY A 14 -25.20 -9.52 -8.86
CA GLY A 14 -26.25 -10.11 -9.70
C GLY A 14 -25.81 -11.31 -10.55
N ASP A 15 -24.51 -11.46 -10.83
CA ASP A 15 -23.97 -12.51 -11.70
C ASP A 15 -22.53 -12.89 -11.28
N PRO A 16 -22.36 -13.95 -10.46
CA PRO A 16 -21.05 -14.42 -10.01
C PRO A 16 -20.10 -14.78 -11.17
N MET A 17 -20.64 -15.12 -12.35
CA MET A 17 -19.82 -15.46 -13.52
C MET A 17 -19.10 -14.22 -14.08
N ARG A 18 -19.65 -13.01 -13.90
CA ARG A 18 -18.97 -11.77 -14.29
C ARG A 18 -17.75 -11.45 -13.44
N LEU A 19 -17.72 -11.89 -12.18
CA LEU A 19 -16.56 -11.75 -11.30
C LEU A 19 -15.39 -12.65 -11.73
N LEU A 20 -15.71 -13.79 -12.35
CA LEU A 20 -14.77 -14.85 -12.67
C LEU A 20 -14.20 -14.74 -14.10
N PHE A 21 -14.93 -14.17 -15.07
CA PHE A 21 -14.61 -14.40 -16.49
C PHE A 21 -14.48 -13.19 -17.42
N ASP A 22 -14.80 -11.94 -17.03
CA ASP A 22 -14.94 -10.87 -18.03
C ASP A 22 -14.01 -9.66 -17.86
N GLY A 23 -13.22 -9.41 -18.92
CA GLY A 23 -12.32 -8.26 -19.06
C GLY A 23 -13.02 -6.97 -19.51
N ASP A 24 -14.28 -7.05 -19.94
CA ASP A 24 -15.07 -5.93 -20.47
C ASP A 24 -16.33 -5.64 -19.61
N PHE A 25 -16.15 -5.49 -18.30
CA PHE A 25 -17.25 -5.16 -17.40
C PHE A 25 -17.91 -3.82 -17.78
N ALA A 26 -19.23 -3.82 -17.95
CA ALA A 26 -20.02 -2.61 -18.16
C ALA A 26 -20.78 -2.26 -16.86
N PRO A 27 -20.85 -0.97 -16.48
CA PRO A 27 -21.66 -0.54 -15.35
C PRO A 27 -23.13 -0.89 -15.60
N THR A 28 -23.85 -1.18 -14.51
CA THR A 28 -25.28 -1.47 -14.59
C THR A 28 -26.06 -0.29 -15.17
N HIS A 29 -27.28 -0.58 -15.67
CA HIS A 29 -28.20 0.46 -16.07
C HIS A 29 -28.53 1.42 -14.92
N ALA A 30 -28.61 0.93 -13.68
CA ALA A 30 -28.83 1.77 -12.51
C ALA A 30 -27.67 2.75 -12.27
N PHE A 31 -26.42 2.26 -12.34
CA PHE A 31 -25.23 3.10 -12.22
C PHE A 31 -25.16 4.17 -13.32
N SER A 32 -25.46 3.77 -14.56
CA SER A 32 -25.49 4.68 -15.70
C SER A 32 -26.61 5.72 -15.58
N ALA A 33 -27.80 5.30 -15.15
CA ALA A 33 -28.93 6.19 -14.94
C ALA A 33 -28.68 7.19 -13.81
N TYR A 34 -27.99 6.80 -12.74
CA TYR A 34 -27.61 7.70 -11.64
C TYR A 34 -26.78 8.88 -12.15
N TYR A 35 -25.66 8.63 -12.84
CA TYR A 35 -24.80 9.71 -13.33
C TYR A 35 -25.46 10.55 -14.43
N ARG A 36 -26.26 9.91 -15.29
CA ARG A 36 -27.09 10.65 -16.26
C ARG A 36 -28.05 11.60 -15.56
N TRP A 37 -28.78 11.12 -14.55
CA TRP A 37 -29.73 11.93 -13.79
C TRP A 37 -29.04 13.09 -13.07
N VAL A 38 -27.89 12.85 -12.44
CA VAL A 38 -27.09 13.91 -11.79
C VAL A 38 -26.73 15.02 -12.79
N ARG A 39 -26.30 14.66 -14.00
CA ARG A 39 -25.85 15.61 -15.02
C ARG A 39 -27.00 16.30 -15.75
N GLU A 40 -28.03 15.56 -16.16
CA GLU A 40 -29.05 16.06 -17.10
C GLU A 40 -30.35 16.48 -16.40
N ASP A 41 -30.86 15.65 -15.49
CA ASP A 41 -32.18 15.87 -14.86
C ASP A 41 -32.09 16.77 -13.63
N PHE A 42 -31.13 16.49 -12.74
CA PHE A 42 -30.80 17.38 -11.61
C PHE A 42 -30.03 18.62 -12.07
N GLY A 43 -29.28 18.51 -13.18
CA GLY A 43 -28.50 19.62 -13.72
C GLY A 43 -27.40 20.07 -12.76
N ALA A 44 -26.64 19.14 -12.18
CA ALA A 44 -25.55 19.48 -11.27
C ALA A 44 -24.53 20.40 -11.94
N HIS A 45 -24.10 21.45 -11.23
CA HIS A 45 -22.97 22.28 -11.66
C HIS A 45 -21.62 21.68 -11.27
N ALA A 46 -21.60 20.81 -10.26
CA ALA A 46 -20.44 20.08 -9.79
C ALA A 46 -20.90 18.84 -9.01
N VAL A 47 -20.02 17.85 -8.91
CA VAL A 47 -20.19 16.70 -8.02
C VAL A 47 -19.06 16.69 -6.98
N LEU A 48 -19.42 16.40 -5.73
CA LEU A 48 -18.48 16.17 -4.64
C LEU A 48 -18.62 14.72 -4.18
N HIS A 49 -17.61 13.90 -4.45
CA HIS A 49 -17.54 12.53 -3.98
C HIS A 49 -16.90 12.47 -2.58
N PHE A 50 -17.37 11.51 -1.79
CA PHE A 50 -16.89 11.22 -0.45
C PHE A 50 -16.26 9.83 -0.45
N GLY A 51 -15.10 9.70 0.19
CA GLY A 51 -14.44 8.43 0.39
C GLY A 51 -13.29 8.18 -0.60
N THR A 52 -12.42 7.25 -0.22
CA THR A 52 -11.18 6.94 -0.94
C THR A 52 -11.35 5.88 -2.02
N HIS A 53 -12.54 5.30 -2.17
CA HIS A 53 -12.82 4.17 -3.06
C HIS A 53 -14.08 4.42 -3.89
N GLY A 54 -14.09 5.50 -4.68
CA GLY A 54 -15.22 5.79 -5.55
C GLY A 54 -15.33 4.73 -6.65
N ALA A 55 -16.54 4.33 -7.02
CA ALA A 55 -16.67 3.30 -8.06
C ALA A 55 -16.25 3.79 -9.46
N LEU A 56 -16.36 5.10 -9.70
CA LEU A 56 -16.25 5.72 -11.01
C LEU A 56 -14.85 5.54 -11.61
N GLU A 57 -13.80 5.82 -10.85
CA GLU A 57 -12.41 5.78 -11.30
C GLU A 57 -11.93 4.36 -11.64
N TYR A 58 -12.51 3.34 -11.02
CA TYR A 58 -12.18 1.93 -11.28
C TYR A 58 -12.99 1.32 -12.42
N MET A 59 -13.97 2.04 -12.99
CA MET A 59 -14.76 1.52 -14.11
C MET A 59 -13.89 1.29 -15.35
N PRO A 60 -14.19 0.27 -16.19
CA PRO A 60 -13.31 -0.11 -17.29
C PRO A 60 -13.02 0.99 -18.31
N GLY A 61 -11.80 0.94 -18.84
CA GLY A 61 -11.22 1.96 -19.69
C GLY A 61 -9.71 2.09 -19.49
N LYS A 62 -9.11 2.99 -20.25
CA LYS A 62 -7.66 3.25 -20.23
C LYS A 62 -7.19 3.71 -18.85
N GLN A 63 -5.95 3.36 -18.51
CA GLN A 63 -5.25 3.80 -17.29
C GLN A 63 -5.15 5.34 -17.14
N VAL A 64 -4.98 6.07 -18.24
CA VAL A 64 -4.90 7.55 -18.30
C VAL A 64 -5.22 8.01 -19.73
N GLY A 65 -5.55 9.30 -19.91
CA GLY A 65 -5.85 9.85 -21.23
C GLY A 65 -7.13 9.22 -21.81
N LEU A 66 -8.22 9.36 -21.05
CA LEU A 66 -9.49 8.72 -21.36
C LEU A 66 -10.04 9.16 -22.71
N THR A 67 -10.85 8.29 -23.29
CA THR A 67 -11.57 8.53 -24.55
C THR A 67 -13.06 8.35 -24.30
N GLY A 68 -13.91 8.76 -25.25
CA GLY A 68 -15.35 8.50 -25.18
C GLY A 68 -15.75 7.01 -25.16
N LYS A 69 -14.79 6.07 -25.25
CA LYS A 69 -15.02 4.64 -25.02
C LYS A 69 -14.83 4.23 -23.54
N CYS A 70 -14.20 5.07 -22.72
CA CYS A 70 -13.93 4.78 -21.32
C CYS A 70 -15.16 5.13 -20.47
N TRP A 71 -15.56 4.24 -19.56
CA TRP A 71 -16.76 4.45 -18.75
C TRP A 71 -16.72 5.68 -17.85
N PRO A 72 -15.61 6.02 -17.18
CA PRO A 72 -15.59 7.22 -16.34
C PRO A 72 -15.93 8.49 -17.14
N GLU A 73 -15.35 8.61 -18.35
CA GLU A 73 -15.61 9.71 -19.29
C GLU A 73 -17.08 9.73 -19.77
N ARG A 74 -17.64 8.57 -20.13
CA ARG A 74 -19.03 8.47 -20.60
C ARG A 74 -20.05 8.84 -19.52
N LEU A 75 -19.76 8.44 -18.29
CA LEU A 75 -20.68 8.61 -17.16
C LEU A 75 -20.65 10.04 -16.65
N LEU A 76 -19.46 10.59 -16.40
CA LEU A 76 -19.31 11.90 -15.78
C LEU A 76 -19.31 13.03 -16.83
N GLY A 77 -18.64 12.84 -17.96
CA GLY A 77 -18.48 13.86 -18.99
C GLY A 77 -17.68 15.06 -18.48
N ASP A 78 -18.17 16.26 -18.80
CA ASP A 78 -17.56 17.55 -18.46
C ASP A 78 -17.94 18.09 -17.07
N LEU A 79 -18.73 17.33 -16.29
CA LEU A 79 -19.16 17.75 -14.96
C LEU A 79 -17.94 17.90 -14.02
N PRO A 80 -17.70 19.10 -13.44
CA PRO A 80 -16.62 19.30 -12.48
C PRO A 80 -16.73 18.32 -11.30
N ASN A 81 -15.65 17.59 -11.07
CA ASN A 81 -15.60 16.52 -10.11
C ASN A 81 -14.61 16.84 -8.99
N PHE A 82 -15.11 16.93 -7.77
CA PHE A 82 -14.33 17.15 -6.57
C PHE A 82 -14.40 15.91 -5.69
N TYR A 83 -13.32 15.62 -4.98
CA TYR A 83 -13.27 14.53 -4.02
C TYR A 83 -12.75 15.05 -2.68
N LEU A 84 -13.42 14.65 -1.61
CA LEU A 84 -12.81 14.66 -0.28
C LEU A 84 -11.96 13.40 -0.15
N PHE A 85 -10.66 13.57 0.00
CA PHE A 85 -9.72 12.43 -0.01
C PHE A 85 -8.81 12.45 1.21
N ALA A 86 -8.55 11.29 1.80
CA ALA A 86 -7.60 11.19 2.90
C ALA A 86 -6.21 11.61 2.42
N SER A 87 -5.56 12.50 3.16
CA SER A 87 -4.21 13.00 2.81
C SER A 87 -3.18 11.88 2.66
N ASN A 88 -3.37 10.76 3.38
CA ASN A 88 -2.52 9.59 3.38
C ASN A 88 -2.86 8.53 2.32
N ASN A 89 -3.78 8.78 1.38
CA ASN A 89 -4.06 7.83 0.30
C ASN A 89 -3.76 8.44 -1.09
N PRO A 90 -2.48 8.76 -1.38
CA PRO A 90 -2.13 9.47 -2.61
C PRO A 90 -2.29 8.61 -3.87
N SER A 91 -2.14 7.29 -3.79
CA SER A 91 -2.16 6.44 -4.99
C SER A 91 -3.56 6.39 -5.61
N GLU A 92 -4.58 6.16 -4.80
CA GLU A 92 -5.97 6.15 -5.25
C GLU A 92 -6.44 7.55 -5.66
N GLY A 93 -6.01 8.59 -4.94
CA GLY A 93 -6.28 9.98 -5.32
C GLY A 93 -5.73 10.32 -6.71
N ILE A 94 -4.55 9.82 -7.08
CA ILE A 94 -4.00 10.01 -8.44
C ILE A 94 -4.77 9.21 -9.48
N LEU A 95 -5.24 8.01 -9.14
CA LEU A 95 -6.10 7.24 -10.03
C LEU A 95 -7.37 8.03 -10.35
N ALA A 96 -8.05 8.56 -9.33
CA ALA A 96 -9.22 9.43 -9.51
C ALA A 96 -8.90 10.67 -10.35
N LYS A 97 -7.76 11.34 -10.09
CA LYS A 97 -7.31 12.46 -10.94
C LYS A 97 -7.17 12.07 -12.42
N ARG A 98 -6.51 10.94 -12.70
CA ARG A 98 -6.20 10.50 -14.06
C ARG A 98 -7.42 9.94 -14.81
N ARG A 99 -8.35 9.31 -14.08
CA ARG A 99 -9.47 8.56 -14.65
C ARG A 99 -10.83 9.22 -14.45
N SER A 100 -10.98 10.26 -13.64
CA SER A 100 -12.28 10.95 -13.49
C SER A 100 -12.16 12.48 -13.46
N GLY A 101 -10.99 13.02 -13.85
CA GLY A 101 -10.75 14.46 -13.89
C GLY A 101 -10.86 15.14 -12.52
N ALA A 102 -10.75 14.37 -11.44
CA ALA A 102 -11.12 14.84 -10.12
C ALA A 102 -10.10 15.83 -9.54
N THR A 103 -10.59 16.90 -8.90
CA THR A 103 -9.79 17.77 -8.04
C THR A 103 -9.89 17.27 -6.61
N MET A 104 -8.74 16.89 -6.04
CA MET A 104 -8.69 16.39 -4.67
C MET A 104 -8.76 17.55 -3.68
N LEU A 105 -9.49 17.35 -2.60
CA LEU A 105 -9.53 18.20 -1.43
C LEU A 105 -9.12 17.31 -0.27
N SER A 106 -7.85 17.40 0.12
CA SER A 106 -7.33 16.54 1.19
C SER A 106 -8.01 16.86 2.52
N TYR A 107 -8.23 15.82 3.31
CA TYR A 107 -8.60 15.94 4.71
C TYR A 107 -7.62 15.15 5.59
N LEU A 108 -7.56 15.52 6.87
CA LEU A 108 -6.66 14.89 7.85
C LEU A 108 -7.14 13.48 8.20
N THR A 109 -6.22 12.54 8.37
CA THR A 109 -6.59 11.24 8.94
C THR A 109 -7.14 11.41 10.37
N PRO A 110 -7.88 10.43 10.92
CA PRO A 110 -8.21 10.45 12.33
C PRO A 110 -6.94 10.66 13.19
N PRO A 111 -7.06 11.30 14.35
CA PRO A 111 -5.92 11.55 15.21
C PRO A 111 -5.26 10.25 15.64
N LEU A 112 -3.95 10.28 15.83
CA LEU A 112 -3.20 9.13 16.30
C LEU A 112 -3.03 9.19 17.81
N SER A 113 -3.30 8.09 18.49
CA SER A 113 -2.98 7.90 19.91
C SER A 113 -2.23 6.58 20.11
N ARG A 114 -1.55 6.46 21.24
CA ARG A 114 -0.94 5.17 21.63
C ARG A 114 -2.04 4.17 21.96
N ALA A 115 -1.88 2.91 21.55
CA ALA A 115 -2.85 1.85 21.82
C ALA A 115 -3.03 1.60 23.32
N GLY A 116 -1.95 1.79 24.10
CA GLY A 116 -1.94 1.49 25.52
C GLY A 116 -2.07 -0.01 25.78
N LEU A 117 -2.15 -0.37 27.06
CA LEU A 117 -2.50 -1.74 27.49
C LEU A 117 -3.77 -1.68 28.34
N TYR A 118 -4.62 -2.68 28.21
CA TYR A 118 -5.88 -2.77 28.93
C TYR A 118 -6.17 -4.20 29.38
N ARG A 119 -6.96 -4.34 30.45
CA ARG A 119 -7.36 -5.64 31.02
C ARG A 119 -6.12 -6.52 31.27
N GLY A 120 -6.17 -7.79 30.87
CA GLY A 120 -5.10 -8.76 31.12
C GLY A 120 -3.73 -8.34 30.59
N PHE A 121 -3.63 -7.48 29.57
CA PHE A 121 -2.34 -6.97 29.11
C PHE A 121 -1.69 -6.00 30.12
N ALA A 122 -2.48 -5.23 30.87
CA ALA A 122 -1.95 -4.34 31.90
C ALA A 122 -1.49 -5.12 33.14
N ASP A 123 -2.24 -6.16 33.51
CA ASP A 123 -1.87 -7.08 34.58
C ASP A 123 -0.58 -7.84 34.21
N LEU A 124 -0.51 -8.40 33.00
CA LEU A 124 0.66 -9.09 32.48
C LEU A 124 1.91 -8.19 32.47
N LYS A 125 1.79 -6.92 32.05
CA LYS A 125 2.90 -5.95 32.13
C LYS A 125 3.40 -5.79 33.57
N THR A 126 2.49 -5.65 34.53
CA THR A 126 2.85 -5.53 35.95
C THR A 126 3.61 -6.76 36.45
N SER A 127 3.12 -7.96 36.10
CA SER A 127 3.77 -9.23 36.43
C SER A 127 5.16 -9.36 35.82
N VAL A 128 5.32 -9.01 34.54
CA VAL A 128 6.61 -9.03 33.82
C VAL A 128 7.61 -8.00 34.39
N GLU A 129 7.16 -6.79 34.72
CA GLU A 129 8.02 -5.76 35.33
C GLU A 129 8.47 -6.16 36.74
N ARG A 130 7.58 -6.78 37.53
CA ARG A 130 7.94 -7.32 38.84
C ARG A 130 8.92 -8.48 38.72
N TRP A 131 8.72 -9.39 37.76
CA TRP A 131 9.64 -10.49 37.50
C TRP A 131 11.04 -9.97 37.13
N ARG A 132 11.12 -8.97 36.25
CA ARG A 132 12.39 -8.34 35.82
C ARG A 132 13.13 -7.62 36.96
N SER A 133 12.40 -7.06 37.92
CA SER A 133 12.98 -6.28 39.03
C SER A 133 13.26 -7.12 40.29
N SER A 134 12.69 -8.32 40.39
CA SER A 134 12.93 -9.22 41.52
C SER A 134 14.36 -9.79 41.46
N THR A 135 15.01 -9.84 42.63
CA THR A 135 16.32 -10.47 42.83
C THR A 135 16.22 -11.78 43.62
N ASP A 136 15.01 -12.19 44.01
CA ASP A 136 14.74 -13.44 44.74
C ASP A 136 14.32 -14.53 43.76
N GLU A 137 15.14 -15.58 43.63
CA GLU A 137 14.88 -16.72 42.74
C GLU A 137 13.53 -17.41 43.04
N GLY A 138 13.11 -17.43 44.32
CA GLY A 138 11.84 -18.03 44.73
C GLY A 138 10.62 -17.23 44.25
N GLU A 139 10.72 -15.90 44.31
CA GLU A 139 9.69 -14.99 43.79
C GLU A 139 9.66 -15.02 42.25
N GLN A 140 10.83 -15.02 41.60
CA GLN A 140 10.93 -15.12 40.14
C GLN A 140 10.23 -16.39 39.62
N ALA A 141 10.48 -17.56 40.22
CA ALA A 141 9.84 -18.81 39.80
C ALA A 141 8.30 -18.78 39.95
N GLN A 142 7.78 -18.11 40.99
CA GLN A 142 6.33 -17.94 41.16
C GLN A 142 5.75 -17.00 40.11
N LEU A 143 6.44 -15.89 39.82
CA LEU A 143 6.03 -14.94 38.79
C LEU A 143 6.10 -15.55 37.39
N GLU A 144 7.08 -16.41 37.10
CA GLU A 144 7.13 -17.13 35.82
C GLU A 144 5.92 -18.03 35.62
N ALA A 145 5.48 -18.75 36.66
CA ALA A 145 4.28 -19.56 36.59
C ALA A 145 3.03 -18.68 36.36
N LEU A 146 2.91 -17.58 37.10
CA LEU A 146 1.82 -16.61 36.94
C LEU A 146 1.78 -16.01 35.53
N ILE A 147 2.93 -15.55 35.02
CA ILE A 147 3.07 -14.96 33.68
C ILE A 147 2.65 -15.97 32.61
N ARG A 148 3.01 -17.25 32.77
CA ARG A 148 2.59 -18.30 31.83
C ARG A 148 1.07 -18.52 31.84
N ASP A 149 0.45 -18.49 33.01
CA ASP A 149 -1.01 -18.59 33.14
C ASP A 149 -1.71 -17.36 32.53
N GLU A 150 -1.19 -16.15 32.77
CA GLU A 150 -1.68 -14.91 32.18
C GLU A 150 -1.57 -14.92 30.65
N CYS A 151 -0.42 -15.35 30.11
CA CYS A 151 -0.23 -15.49 28.67
C CYS A 151 -1.15 -16.55 28.06
N ALA A 152 -1.37 -17.68 28.73
CA ALA A 152 -2.31 -18.71 28.26
C ALA A 152 -3.75 -18.16 28.22
N ALA A 153 -4.15 -17.34 29.19
CA ALA A 153 -5.47 -16.69 29.20
C ALA A 153 -5.64 -15.63 28.10
N LEU A 154 -4.54 -15.12 27.54
CA LEU A 154 -4.51 -14.14 26.45
C LEU A 154 -4.18 -14.77 25.09
N ASP A 155 -4.12 -16.12 25.01
CA ASP A 155 -3.71 -16.87 23.81
C ASP A 155 -2.33 -16.45 23.26
N ILE A 156 -1.39 -16.11 24.14
CA ILE A 156 -0.02 -15.73 23.80
C ILE A 156 0.91 -16.94 23.95
N GLU A 157 1.53 -17.36 22.85
CA GLU A 157 2.57 -18.39 22.87
C GLU A 157 3.90 -17.84 23.39
N VAL A 158 4.28 -18.17 24.62
CA VAL A 158 5.52 -17.70 25.25
C VAL A 158 6.64 -18.72 25.08
N ARG A 159 7.63 -18.39 24.24
CA ARG A 159 8.89 -19.16 24.17
C ARG A 159 9.91 -18.68 25.20
N ASP A 160 9.99 -17.37 25.40
CA ASP A 160 10.90 -16.72 26.34
C ASP A 160 10.16 -15.58 27.08
N ILE A 161 10.10 -15.65 28.41
CA ILE A 161 9.48 -14.61 29.24
C ILE A 161 10.28 -13.30 29.14
N SER A 162 11.58 -13.39 28.86
CA SER A 162 12.43 -12.21 28.77
C SER A 162 12.07 -11.30 27.58
N SER A 163 11.45 -11.83 26.51
CA SER A 163 10.99 -11.05 25.35
C SER A 163 9.70 -10.29 25.63
N LEU A 164 8.83 -10.80 26.50
CA LEU A 164 7.48 -10.27 26.72
C LEU A 164 7.46 -8.79 27.07
N GLY A 165 8.44 -8.32 27.83
CA GLY A 165 8.47 -6.90 28.18
C GLY A 165 8.78 -5.98 26.99
N ALA A 166 9.50 -6.45 25.97
CA ALA A 166 9.68 -5.70 24.72
C ALA A 166 8.41 -5.77 23.86
N ASP A 167 7.79 -6.95 23.76
CA ASP A 167 6.57 -7.18 22.99
C ASP A 167 5.39 -6.32 23.53
N LEU A 168 5.23 -6.27 24.86
CA LEU A 168 4.23 -5.43 25.53
C LEU A 168 4.51 -3.95 25.36
N TYR A 169 5.78 -3.54 25.39
CA TYR A 169 6.16 -2.14 25.16
C TYR A 169 5.87 -1.70 23.72
N GLU A 170 6.13 -2.57 22.73
CA GLU A 170 5.75 -2.34 21.34
C GLU A 170 4.24 -2.20 21.19
N LEU A 171 3.46 -3.13 21.75
CA LEU A 171 2.00 -3.08 21.73
C LEU A 171 1.47 -1.78 22.37
N GLU A 172 1.95 -1.45 23.57
CA GLU A 172 1.52 -0.26 24.31
C GLU A 172 1.76 1.04 23.54
N ARG A 173 2.91 1.13 22.84
CA ARG A 173 3.35 2.35 22.15
C ARG A 173 2.94 2.43 20.69
N THR A 174 2.38 1.36 20.14
CA THR A 174 1.88 1.35 18.76
C THR A 174 0.88 2.48 18.58
N LEU A 175 1.11 3.31 17.56
CA LEU A 175 0.21 4.38 17.18
C LEU A 175 -0.97 3.80 16.42
N ILE A 176 -2.18 4.12 16.86
CA ILE A 176 -3.43 3.71 16.23
C ILE A 176 -4.33 4.93 15.99
N PRO A 177 -5.19 4.90 14.96
CA PRO A 177 -6.24 5.90 14.80
C PRO A 177 -7.22 5.90 15.99
N HIS A 178 -7.45 7.06 16.58
CA HIS A 178 -8.46 7.29 17.61
C HIS A 178 -9.71 7.90 16.97
N GLY A 179 -10.77 7.10 16.82
CA GLY A 179 -12.04 7.57 16.27
C GLY A 179 -12.00 7.83 14.77
N LEU A 180 -12.76 8.83 14.32
CA LEU A 180 -12.95 9.18 12.91
C LEU A 180 -12.73 10.67 12.70
N HIS A 181 -12.26 11.03 11.50
CA HIS A 181 -12.15 12.43 11.11
C HIS A 181 -13.53 13.02 10.78
N VAL A 182 -13.73 14.29 11.15
CA VAL A 182 -14.88 15.09 10.75
C VAL A 182 -14.38 16.28 9.93
N LEU A 183 -14.82 16.36 8.68
CA LEU A 183 -14.35 17.38 7.73
C LEU A 183 -14.50 18.80 8.29
N GLY A 184 -13.40 19.54 8.37
CA GLY A 184 -13.35 20.91 8.88
C GLY A 184 -13.45 21.05 10.40
N ALA A 185 -13.61 19.95 11.16
CA ALA A 185 -13.45 19.99 12.60
C ALA A 185 -11.97 20.14 12.94
N ARG A 186 -11.68 20.97 13.95
CA ARG A 186 -10.33 21.10 14.48
C ARG A 186 -10.06 19.99 15.47
N LEU A 187 -8.81 19.53 15.49
CA LEU A 187 -8.35 18.60 16.51
C LEU A 187 -8.17 19.36 17.82
N GLU A 188 -8.74 18.85 18.91
CA GLU A 188 -8.77 19.52 20.21
C GLU A 188 -8.40 18.57 21.35
N GLY A 189 -8.06 19.13 22.52
CA GLY A 189 -7.85 18.37 23.75
C GLY A 189 -6.72 17.35 23.68
N ALA A 190 -6.96 16.17 24.28
CA ALA A 190 -5.97 15.10 24.42
C ALA A 190 -5.54 14.51 23.06
N GLU A 191 -6.48 14.34 22.13
CA GLU A 191 -6.19 13.80 20.79
C GLU A 191 -5.24 14.71 20.02
N ARG A 192 -5.36 16.04 20.19
CA ARG A 192 -4.40 17.00 19.63
C ARG A 192 -3.01 16.83 20.21
N ALA A 193 -2.92 16.71 21.55
CA ALA A 193 -1.65 16.55 22.23
C ALA A 193 -0.93 15.26 21.79
N ASP A 194 -1.66 14.15 21.69
CA ASP A 194 -1.12 12.86 21.25
C ASP A 194 -0.64 12.91 19.80
N MET A 195 -1.41 13.56 18.90
CA MET A 195 -1.01 13.73 17.51
C MET A 195 0.27 14.56 17.37
N ILE A 196 0.41 15.63 18.16
CA ILE A 196 1.60 16.47 18.16
C ILE A 196 2.80 15.71 18.74
N ASP A 197 2.62 14.95 19.81
CA ASP A 197 3.67 14.10 20.38
C ASP A 197 4.16 13.05 19.37
N ALA A 198 3.24 12.43 18.62
CA ALA A 198 3.57 11.49 17.56
C ALA A 198 4.38 12.17 16.44
N LEU A 199 3.97 13.36 15.99
CA LEU A 199 4.68 14.14 14.97
C LEU A 199 6.08 14.56 15.45
N ALA A 200 6.18 15.10 16.66
CA ALA A 200 7.46 15.55 17.25
C ALA A 200 8.41 14.39 17.53
N THR A 201 7.88 13.19 17.82
CA THR A 201 8.70 11.98 17.97
C THR A 201 9.30 11.53 16.63
N ALA A 202 8.53 11.66 15.55
CA ALA A 202 8.97 11.26 14.21
C ALA A 202 9.92 12.27 13.56
N ASP A 203 9.71 13.56 13.81
CA ASP A 203 10.60 14.63 13.38
C ASP A 203 10.96 15.54 14.58
N PRO A 204 11.98 15.17 15.37
CA PRO A 204 12.42 15.97 16.51
C PRO A 204 12.97 17.36 16.14
N GLU A 205 13.29 17.59 14.87
CA GLU A 205 13.74 18.90 14.38
C GLU A 205 12.56 19.83 14.06
N ALA A 206 11.38 19.27 13.78
CA ALA A 206 10.14 20.03 13.63
C ALA A 206 9.70 20.57 14.99
N GLY A 207 10.06 21.82 15.28
CA GLY A 207 9.63 22.50 16.51
C GLY A 207 8.11 22.44 16.71
N THR A 208 7.67 22.14 17.93
CA THR A 208 6.26 21.92 18.29
C THR A 208 5.35 23.05 17.81
N ASP A 209 5.74 24.31 17.98
CA ASP A 209 4.97 25.49 17.54
C ASP A 209 4.67 25.47 16.02
N ALA A 210 5.60 24.95 15.22
CA ALA A 210 5.43 24.87 13.77
C ALA A 210 4.44 23.76 13.38
N LEU A 211 4.48 22.62 14.08
CA LEU A 211 3.53 21.52 13.88
C LEU A 211 2.12 21.94 14.27
N GLU A 212 1.98 22.64 15.40
CA GLU A 212 0.73 23.23 15.85
C GLU A 212 0.16 24.22 14.82
N ALA A 213 0.99 25.14 14.34
CA ALA A 213 0.58 26.10 13.32
C ALA A 213 0.18 25.42 12.00
N ALA A 214 0.87 24.34 11.61
CA ALA A 214 0.55 23.57 10.41
C ALA A 214 -0.83 22.91 10.53
N LEU A 215 -1.13 22.27 11.67
CA LEU A 215 -2.44 21.70 11.97
C LEU A 215 -3.54 22.78 11.99
N ASP A 216 -3.31 23.90 12.67
CA ASP A 216 -4.29 24.99 12.78
C ASP A 216 -4.56 25.70 11.44
N SER A 217 -3.64 25.58 10.48
CA SER A 217 -3.78 26.15 9.14
C SER A 217 -4.56 25.27 8.15
N CYS A 218 -5.03 24.10 8.59
CA CYS A 218 -5.90 23.23 7.80
C CYS A 218 -7.29 23.88 7.62
N ASP A 219 -7.67 24.14 6.37
CA ASP A 219 -8.96 24.76 6.01
C ASP A 219 -9.69 23.93 4.95
N GLU A 220 -10.21 22.80 5.40
CA GLU A 220 -10.85 21.79 4.54
C GLU A 220 -12.19 22.31 3.97
N LEU A 221 -13.02 22.94 4.81
CA LEU A 221 -14.31 23.50 4.36
C LEU A 221 -14.11 24.71 3.45
N GLY A 222 -13.13 25.59 3.75
CA GLY A 222 -12.78 26.68 2.86
C GLY A 222 -12.27 26.18 1.51
N ALA A 223 -11.53 25.06 1.49
CA ALA A 223 -11.12 24.42 0.24
C ALA A 223 -12.31 23.93 -0.60
N VAL A 224 -13.33 23.34 0.03
CA VAL A 224 -14.58 22.95 -0.65
C VAL A 224 -15.28 24.17 -1.26
N ILE A 225 -15.45 25.24 -0.48
CA ILE A 225 -16.10 26.47 -0.95
C ILE A 225 -15.33 27.05 -2.15
N ARG A 226 -14.01 27.16 -2.04
CA ARG A 226 -13.16 27.66 -3.12
C ARG A 226 -13.25 26.79 -4.38
N ALA A 227 -13.31 25.47 -4.21
CA ALA A 227 -13.39 24.53 -5.31
C ALA A 227 -14.71 24.70 -6.08
N LEU A 228 -15.82 24.79 -5.35
CA LEU A 228 -17.15 25.02 -5.91
C LEU A 228 -17.29 26.41 -6.56
N ASP A 229 -16.51 27.40 -6.11
CA ASP A 229 -16.42 28.73 -6.72
C ASP A 229 -15.44 28.79 -7.91
N GLY A 230 -14.95 27.64 -8.39
CA GLY A 230 -14.04 27.55 -9.55
C GLY A 230 -12.64 28.12 -9.29
N CYS A 231 -12.25 28.30 -8.03
CA CYS A 231 -10.93 28.83 -7.68
C CYS A 231 -9.83 27.76 -7.75
N TYR A 232 -8.59 28.22 -7.95
CA TYR A 232 -7.42 27.35 -7.91
C TYR A 232 -7.16 26.78 -6.51
N ILE A 233 -7.19 25.44 -6.40
CA ILE A 233 -6.83 24.70 -5.18
C ILE A 233 -5.33 24.41 -5.20
N ARG A 234 -4.63 24.87 -4.16
CA ARG A 234 -3.18 24.70 -4.06
C ARG A 234 -2.81 23.22 -3.91
N PRO A 235 -1.74 22.76 -4.58
CA PRO A 235 -1.24 21.40 -4.43
C PRO A 235 -0.54 21.18 -3.08
N ALA A 236 -0.46 19.93 -2.68
CA ALA A 236 0.40 19.44 -1.58
C ALA A 236 0.82 17.99 -1.89
N PRO A 237 1.93 17.48 -1.34
CA PRO A 237 2.20 16.05 -1.39
C PRO A 237 1.12 15.30 -0.61
N GLY A 238 0.65 14.17 -1.14
CA GLY A 238 -0.11 13.21 -0.34
C GLY A 238 0.84 12.16 0.25
N GLY A 239 0.53 11.67 1.44
CA GLY A 239 1.42 10.78 2.19
C GLY A 239 1.03 10.66 3.65
N ASP A 240 1.79 9.84 4.38
CA ASP A 240 1.64 9.74 5.81
C ASP A 240 2.18 11.01 6.49
N VAL A 241 1.38 11.63 7.37
CA VAL A 241 1.74 12.90 8.00
C VAL A 241 2.85 12.76 9.04
N ILE A 242 3.01 11.56 9.64
CA ILE A 242 4.10 11.25 10.56
C ILE A 242 5.40 11.10 9.78
N ALA A 243 5.38 10.42 8.64
CA ALA A 243 6.56 10.26 7.81
C ALA A 243 6.93 11.53 7.01
N ASN A 244 5.94 12.34 6.64
CA ASN A 244 6.12 13.55 5.86
C ASN A 244 5.18 14.69 6.34
N PRO A 245 5.66 15.58 7.22
CA PRO A 245 4.89 16.72 7.70
C PRO A 245 4.45 17.70 6.61
N GLN A 246 5.08 17.69 5.41
CA GLN A 246 4.71 18.56 4.29
C GLN A 246 3.34 18.22 3.67
N VAL A 247 2.73 17.11 4.10
CA VAL A 247 1.33 16.79 3.81
C VAL A 247 0.39 17.85 4.39
N LEU A 248 0.80 18.53 5.47
CA LEU A 248 0.06 19.64 6.07
C LEU A 248 0.39 20.98 5.36
N PRO A 249 -0.58 21.91 5.28
CA PRO A 249 -1.97 21.76 5.72
C PRO A 249 -2.84 20.95 4.76
N THR A 250 -3.93 20.38 5.27
CA THR A 250 -4.99 19.77 4.46
C THR A 250 -5.90 20.85 3.83
N GLY A 251 -6.91 20.44 3.05
CA GLY A 251 -7.66 21.31 2.14
C GLY A 251 -6.88 21.62 0.85
N ARG A 252 -6.05 20.67 0.41
CA ARG A 252 -5.13 20.83 -0.74
C ARG A 252 -5.38 19.76 -1.80
N ASN A 253 -4.93 20.06 -3.02
CA ASN A 253 -5.01 19.17 -4.15
C ASN A 253 -3.82 18.21 -4.20
N ILE A 254 -3.92 17.09 -3.48
CA ILE A 254 -2.80 16.16 -3.27
C ILE A 254 -2.19 15.61 -4.55
N HIS A 255 -0.87 15.52 -4.63
CA HIS A 255 -0.15 14.87 -5.71
C HIS A 255 0.73 13.73 -5.19
N GLY A 256 1.21 12.91 -6.12
CA GLY A 256 2.19 11.86 -5.85
C GLY A 256 3.62 12.36 -5.94
N PHE A 257 4.46 11.47 -6.43
CA PHE A 257 5.91 11.57 -6.52
C PHE A 257 6.35 11.73 -7.98
N ASP A 258 7.64 12.03 -8.16
CA ASP A 258 8.31 11.94 -9.46
C ASP A 258 8.73 10.48 -9.71
N PRO A 259 8.13 9.77 -10.70
CA PRO A 259 8.45 8.37 -10.97
C PRO A 259 9.87 8.15 -11.47
N PHE A 260 10.61 9.18 -11.86
CA PHE A 260 12.02 9.05 -12.22
C PHE A 260 12.95 9.04 -11.00
N ARG A 261 12.45 9.36 -9.80
CA ARG A 261 13.23 9.44 -8.55
C ARG A 261 12.90 8.33 -7.55
N LEU A 262 12.11 7.34 -7.97
CA LEU A 262 11.67 6.23 -7.14
C LEU A 262 12.36 4.91 -7.58
N PRO A 263 12.96 4.13 -6.67
CA PRO A 263 13.10 4.38 -5.24
C PRO A 263 14.12 5.47 -4.94
N SER A 264 13.92 6.20 -3.84
CA SER A 264 14.91 7.18 -3.36
C SER A 264 16.12 6.46 -2.75
N ARG A 265 17.24 7.18 -2.59
CA ARG A 265 18.44 6.62 -1.94
C ARG A 265 18.15 6.14 -0.52
N PHE A 266 17.40 6.94 0.25
CA PHE A 266 17.02 6.59 1.61
C PHE A 266 16.14 5.34 1.64
N ALA A 267 15.17 5.24 0.72
CA ALA A 267 14.34 4.05 0.56
C ALA A 267 15.16 2.81 0.16
N CYS A 268 16.22 2.97 -0.64
CA CYS A 268 17.15 1.88 -0.96
C CYS A 268 17.87 1.34 0.27
N GLU A 269 18.39 2.24 1.11
CA GLU A 269 19.07 1.86 2.36
C GLU A 269 18.11 1.17 3.34
N GLN A 270 16.93 1.75 3.56
CA GLN A 270 15.90 1.15 4.42
C GLN A 270 15.39 -0.19 3.89
N GLY A 271 15.11 -0.28 2.59
CA GLY A 271 14.64 -1.51 1.96
C GLY A 271 15.69 -2.62 2.01
N SER A 272 16.98 -2.26 1.91
CA SER A 272 18.07 -3.22 2.07
C SER A 272 18.16 -3.76 3.49
N ASP A 273 18.12 -2.90 4.51
CA ASP A 273 18.10 -3.33 5.92
C ASP A 273 16.91 -4.26 6.22
N GLN A 274 15.72 -3.89 5.73
CA GLN A 274 14.50 -4.69 5.92
C GLN A 274 14.59 -6.06 5.25
N ALA A 275 15.16 -6.14 4.04
CA ALA A 275 15.35 -7.41 3.34
C ALA A 275 16.38 -8.31 4.04
N GLU A 276 17.50 -7.75 4.51
CA GLU A 276 18.51 -8.53 5.24
C GLU A 276 17.99 -9.01 6.60
N ARG A 277 17.20 -8.19 7.31
CA ARG A 277 16.53 -8.61 8.55
C ARG A 277 15.52 -9.74 8.33
N LEU A 278 14.81 -9.74 7.21
CA LEU A 278 13.92 -10.84 6.82
C LEU A 278 14.71 -12.15 6.66
N LEU A 279 15.83 -12.11 5.94
CA LEU A 279 16.68 -13.28 5.73
C LEU A 279 17.33 -13.76 7.03
N ALA A 280 17.83 -12.84 7.86
CA ALA A 280 18.40 -13.14 9.17
C ALA A 280 17.37 -13.83 10.07
N ARG A 281 16.13 -13.32 10.12
CA ARG A 281 15.05 -13.91 10.91
C ARG A 281 14.72 -15.33 10.46
N HIS A 282 14.76 -15.59 9.16
CA HIS A 282 14.54 -16.94 8.61
C HIS A 282 15.69 -17.89 9.00
N ALA A 283 16.94 -17.43 8.92
CA ALA A 283 18.12 -18.20 9.33
C ALA A 283 18.14 -18.48 10.85
N GLU A 284 17.76 -17.51 11.68
CA GLU A 284 17.61 -17.67 13.14
C GLU A 284 16.59 -18.74 13.53
N ALA A 285 15.59 -18.99 12.69
CA ALA A 285 14.64 -20.09 12.87
C ALA A 285 15.22 -21.47 12.53
N GLY A 286 16.52 -21.55 12.20
CA GLY A 286 17.21 -22.78 11.83
C GLY A 286 16.88 -23.30 10.43
N GLN A 287 16.24 -22.46 9.60
CA GLN A 287 15.87 -22.81 8.23
C GLN A 287 17.00 -22.46 7.24
N PRO A 288 17.14 -23.22 6.14
CA PRO A 288 18.07 -22.86 5.06
C PRO A 288 17.68 -21.51 4.43
N CYS A 289 18.61 -20.88 3.72
CA CYS A 289 18.32 -19.66 2.97
C CYS A 289 17.10 -19.87 2.06
N PRO A 290 16.07 -19.01 2.11
CA PRO A 290 14.86 -19.22 1.31
C PRO A 290 15.22 -19.09 -0.17
N GLU A 291 14.86 -20.09 -1.00
CA GLU A 291 15.17 -20.01 -2.43
C GLU A 291 14.24 -19.05 -3.17
N SER A 292 13.00 -18.89 -2.69
CA SER A 292 11.98 -18.03 -3.29
C SER A 292 11.13 -17.32 -2.25
N LEU A 293 10.75 -16.07 -2.53
CA LEU A 293 9.85 -15.26 -1.72
C LEU A 293 8.73 -14.69 -2.60
N ALA A 294 7.48 -14.72 -2.10
CA ALA A 294 6.36 -14.05 -2.73
C ALA A 294 6.09 -12.71 -2.03
N MET A 295 6.05 -11.61 -2.80
CA MET A 295 5.87 -10.26 -2.27
C MET A 295 4.74 -9.53 -2.99
N VAL A 296 3.90 -8.81 -2.23
CA VAL A 296 2.85 -7.95 -2.78
C VAL A 296 3.30 -6.49 -2.68
N LEU A 297 3.24 -5.77 -3.80
CA LEU A 297 3.63 -4.36 -3.86
C LEU A 297 2.40 -3.48 -4.16
N TRP A 298 2.14 -2.57 -3.22
CA TRP A 298 1.06 -1.58 -3.32
C TRP A 298 1.60 -0.23 -3.80
N GLY A 299 0.78 0.49 -4.58
CA GLY A 299 1.11 1.85 -4.98
C GLY A 299 1.23 2.77 -3.77
N THR A 300 0.24 2.74 -2.85
CA THR A 300 0.21 3.60 -1.66
C THR A 300 1.47 3.48 -0.80
N ASP A 301 1.91 2.26 -0.48
CA ASP A 301 3.06 2.08 0.41
C ASP A 301 4.34 2.63 -0.22
N ASN A 302 4.61 2.29 -1.49
CA ASN A 302 5.79 2.79 -2.20
C ASN A 302 5.76 4.30 -2.41
N MET A 303 4.57 4.92 -2.44
CA MET A 303 4.43 6.37 -2.48
C MET A 303 4.72 7.04 -1.14
N LYS A 304 4.33 6.39 -0.03
CA LYS A 304 4.59 6.89 1.32
C LYS A 304 6.03 6.70 1.74
N SER A 305 6.66 5.59 1.33
CA SER A 305 8.01 5.20 1.73
C SER A 305 9.08 5.51 0.69
N GLU A 306 8.73 6.25 -0.36
CA GLU A 306 9.62 6.54 -1.49
C GLU A 306 10.24 5.28 -2.14
N GLY A 307 9.54 4.15 -2.09
CA GLY A 307 9.89 2.92 -2.79
C GLY A 307 10.65 1.89 -1.96
N SER A 308 10.50 1.88 -0.63
CA SER A 308 11.20 0.92 0.24
C SER A 308 10.92 -0.54 -0.11
N GLN A 309 9.68 -0.90 -0.45
CA GLN A 309 9.32 -2.27 -0.86
C GLN A 309 9.94 -2.65 -2.21
N ILE A 310 10.00 -1.71 -3.17
CA ILE A 310 10.73 -1.92 -4.42
C ILE A 310 12.21 -2.20 -4.13
N ALA A 311 12.81 -1.44 -3.20
CA ALA A 311 14.19 -1.65 -2.79
C ALA A 311 14.42 -2.99 -2.06
N GLN A 312 13.47 -3.48 -1.27
CA GLN A 312 13.52 -4.83 -0.68
C GLN A 312 13.63 -5.89 -1.78
N VAL A 313 12.75 -5.83 -2.79
CA VAL A 313 12.77 -6.78 -3.93
C VAL A 313 14.10 -6.74 -4.66
N LEU A 314 14.59 -5.53 -4.99
CA LEU A 314 15.89 -5.37 -5.66
C LEU A 314 17.02 -5.96 -4.80
N THR A 315 17.02 -5.70 -3.50
CA THR A 315 18.01 -6.25 -2.57
C THR A 315 17.99 -7.78 -2.59
N LEU A 316 16.82 -8.40 -2.47
CA LEU A 316 16.67 -9.86 -2.49
C LEU A 316 17.22 -10.49 -3.78
N LEU A 317 16.89 -9.90 -4.94
CA LEU A 317 17.42 -10.29 -6.27
C LEU A 317 18.94 -10.01 -6.42
N GLY A 318 19.53 -9.24 -5.51
CA GLY A 318 20.92 -8.78 -5.60
C GLY A 318 21.11 -7.73 -6.68
N ALA A 319 20.16 -6.81 -6.83
CA ALA A 319 20.15 -5.74 -7.81
C ALA A 319 20.03 -4.37 -7.13
N ARG A 320 20.32 -3.30 -7.88
CA ARG A 320 20.12 -1.90 -7.48
C ARG A 320 19.52 -1.08 -8.62
N PRO A 321 18.85 0.05 -8.34
CA PRO A 321 18.33 0.92 -9.39
C PRO A 321 19.48 1.53 -10.20
N ARG A 322 19.38 1.48 -11.51
CA ARG A 322 20.31 2.11 -12.45
C ARG A 322 19.77 3.50 -12.82
N MET A 323 20.56 4.53 -12.56
CA MET A 323 20.23 5.92 -12.90
C MET A 323 20.97 6.36 -14.17
N ASP A 324 20.34 7.22 -14.98
CA ASP A 324 21.02 7.89 -16.10
C ASP A 324 21.92 9.04 -15.65
N SER A 325 22.61 9.69 -16.59
CA SER A 325 23.50 10.83 -16.32
C SER A 325 22.78 12.07 -15.77
N TYR A 326 21.46 12.14 -15.86
CA TYR A 326 20.61 13.21 -15.31
C TYR A 326 19.98 12.81 -13.97
N GLY A 327 20.34 11.64 -13.42
CA GLY A 327 19.81 11.14 -12.15
C GLY A 327 18.37 10.61 -12.25
N ARG A 328 17.90 10.23 -13.45
CA ARG A 328 16.59 9.62 -13.66
C ARG A 328 16.71 8.11 -13.68
N LEU A 329 15.69 7.43 -13.15
CA LEU A 329 15.61 5.98 -13.22
C LEU A 329 15.64 5.50 -14.67
N ALA A 330 16.57 4.59 -14.96
CA ALA A 330 16.83 4.05 -16.29
C ALA A 330 16.84 2.51 -16.33
N GLY A 331 16.54 1.83 -15.23
CA GLY A 331 16.47 0.37 -15.17
C GLY A 331 17.07 -0.20 -13.89
N ALA A 332 17.49 -1.46 -13.94
CA ALA A 332 18.22 -2.14 -12.88
C ALA A 332 19.64 -2.52 -13.30
N GLU A 333 20.51 -2.74 -12.32
CA GLU A 333 21.82 -3.37 -12.50
C GLU A 333 22.09 -4.37 -11.39
N LEU A 334 22.85 -5.43 -11.67
CA LEU A 334 23.19 -6.44 -10.67
C LEU A 334 24.35 -5.99 -9.78
N ILE A 335 24.23 -6.33 -8.50
CA ILE A 335 25.31 -6.31 -7.53
C ILE A 335 26.13 -7.59 -7.73
N PRO A 336 27.47 -7.53 -7.93
CA PRO A 336 28.31 -8.72 -8.03
C PRO A 336 28.20 -9.61 -6.78
N LEU A 337 28.23 -10.94 -6.92
CA LEU A 337 28.12 -11.86 -5.77
C LEU A 337 29.16 -11.61 -4.67
N ALA A 338 30.37 -11.17 -5.04
CA ALA A 338 31.42 -10.83 -4.09
C ALA A 338 31.06 -9.61 -3.22
N GLU A 339 30.27 -8.67 -3.75
CA GLU A 339 29.72 -7.53 -2.99
C GLU A 339 28.45 -7.95 -2.24
N LEU A 340 27.60 -8.79 -2.86
CA LEU A 340 26.33 -9.24 -2.27
C LEU A 340 26.52 -10.14 -1.03
N GLY A 341 27.57 -10.97 -1.01
CA GLY A 341 27.93 -11.81 0.14
C GLY A 341 26.99 -12.97 0.44
N ARG A 342 25.93 -13.18 -0.36
CA ARG A 342 24.92 -14.24 -0.20
C ARG A 342 24.33 -14.66 -1.56
N PRO A 343 23.56 -15.76 -1.63
CA PRO A 343 22.81 -16.10 -2.83
C PRO A 343 21.81 -15.01 -3.24
N ARG A 344 21.54 -14.91 -4.56
CA ARG A 344 20.38 -14.18 -5.08
C ARG A 344 19.11 -14.97 -4.78
N ILE A 345 18.14 -14.32 -4.15
CA ILE A 345 16.86 -14.92 -3.78
C ILE A 345 15.88 -14.72 -4.93
N ASP A 346 15.17 -15.78 -5.33
CA ASP A 346 14.10 -15.63 -6.31
C ASP A 346 12.92 -14.89 -5.68
N VAL A 347 12.29 -13.98 -6.42
CA VAL A 347 11.19 -13.17 -5.88
C VAL A 347 10.05 -13.12 -6.87
N VAL A 348 8.91 -13.67 -6.50
CA VAL A 348 7.66 -13.51 -7.24
C VAL A 348 6.94 -12.27 -6.71
N VAL A 349 6.79 -11.26 -7.56
CA VAL A 349 6.23 -9.96 -7.21
C VAL A 349 4.81 -9.84 -7.75
N THR A 350 3.82 -9.70 -6.88
CA THR A 350 2.44 -9.39 -7.27
C THR A 350 2.14 -7.91 -7.06
N LEU A 351 1.97 -7.18 -8.15
CA LEU A 351 1.64 -5.76 -8.17
C LEU A 351 0.12 -5.56 -8.06
N SER A 352 -0.29 -4.55 -7.29
CA SER A 352 -1.64 -3.99 -7.42
C SER A 352 -1.85 -3.33 -8.78
N GLY A 353 -3.08 -3.31 -9.29
CA GLY A 353 -3.38 -2.64 -10.57
C GLY A 353 -3.08 -1.13 -10.53
N ILE A 354 -3.18 -0.50 -9.36
CA ILE A 354 -2.80 0.91 -9.15
C ILE A 354 -1.28 1.07 -9.27
N PHE A 355 -0.49 0.16 -8.68
CA PHE A 355 0.96 0.17 -8.85
C PHE A 355 1.31 0.10 -10.35
N ARG A 356 0.74 -0.85 -11.08
CA ARG A 356 0.97 -0.99 -12.53
C ARG A 356 0.74 0.33 -13.29
N ASP A 357 -0.36 1.02 -13.01
CA ASP A 357 -0.74 2.25 -13.72
C ASP A 357 0.10 3.48 -13.32
N LEU A 358 0.54 3.54 -12.07
CA LEU A 358 1.28 4.68 -11.54
C LEU A 358 2.80 4.55 -11.70
N LEU A 359 3.31 3.32 -11.72
CA LEU A 359 4.73 2.98 -11.60
C LEU A 359 5.25 2.08 -12.75
N PRO A 360 4.94 2.37 -14.03
CA PRO A 360 5.36 1.51 -15.13
C PRO A 360 6.89 1.43 -15.29
N LEU A 361 7.63 2.46 -14.89
CA LEU A 361 9.10 2.45 -14.92
C LEU A 361 9.66 1.43 -13.91
N GLN A 362 9.09 1.39 -12.71
CA GLN A 362 9.50 0.48 -11.64
C GLN A 362 9.10 -0.96 -11.97
N THR A 363 7.92 -1.18 -12.56
CA THR A 363 7.52 -2.50 -13.08
C THR A 363 8.56 -3.04 -14.07
N ARG A 364 8.99 -2.20 -15.02
CA ARG A 364 10.02 -2.58 -16.00
C ARG A 364 11.38 -2.83 -15.36
N MET A 365 11.78 -2.01 -14.39
CA MET A 365 13.01 -2.18 -13.63
C MET A 365 13.04 -3.51 -12.87
N LEU A 366 11.94 -3.89 -12.20
CA LEU A 366 11.85 -5.16 -11.48
C LEU A 366 11.93 -6.35 -12.44
N ALA A 367 11.26 -6.25 -13.59
CA ALA A 367 11.34 -7.29 -14.63
C ALA A 367 12.76 -7.39 -15.23
N GLU A 368 13.45 -6.25 -15.43
CA GLU A 368 14.85 -6.22 -15.88
C GLU A 368 15.78 -6.85 -14.85
N ALA A 369 15.60 -6.56 -13.56
CA ALA A 369 16.39 -7.17 -12.49
C ALA A 369 16.25 -8.69 -12.47
N ALA A 370 15.01 -9.20 -12.59
CA ALA A 370 14.75 -10.64 -12.64
C ALA A 370 15.41 -11.30 -13.87
N LEU A 371 15.27 -10.69 -15.06
CA LEU A 371 15.88 -11.21 -16.28
C LEU A 371 17.41 -11.20 -16.24
N LEU A 372 18.01 -10.14 -15.71
CA LEU A 372 19.46 -10.05 -15.51
C LEU A 372 19.94 -11.17 -14.56
N ALA A 373 19.27 -11.35 -13.42
CA ALA A 373 19.62 -12.38 -12.45
C ALA A 373 19.42 -13.80 -13.01
N ALA A 374 18.42 -14.03 -13.86
CA ALA A 374 18.24 -15.32 -14.52
C ALA A 374 19.35 -15.63 -15.56
N THR A 375 19.83 -14.60 -16.25
CA THR A 375 20.73 -14.76 -17.42
C THR A 375 22.21 -14.80 -17.05
N VAL A 376 22.63 -14.08 -16.00
CA VAL A 376 24.03 -14.00 -15.57
C VAL A 376 24.62 -15.38 -15.28
N ASP A 377 25.86 -15.62 -15.71
CA ASP A 377 26.50 -16.92 -15.52
C ASP A 377 27.08 -17.06 -14.11
N GLU A 378 26.24 -17.51 -13.18
CA GLU A 378 26.57 -17.72 -11.78
C GLU A 378 26.20 -19.15 -11.33
N PRO A 379 26.87 -19.70 -10.30
CA PRO A 379 26.52 -20.99 -9.72
C PRO A 379 25.06 -21.05 -9.22
N LEU A 380 24.38 -22.17 -9.45
CA LEU A 380 22.94 -22.33 -9.13
C LEU A 380 22.64 -22.34 -7.62
N ASP A 381 23.63 -22.66 -6.79
CA ASP A 381 23.58 -22.58 -5.33
C ASP A 381 23.77 -21.15 -4.80
N MET A 382 24.23 -20.23 -5.65
CA MET A 382 24.38 -18.80 -5.35
C MET A 382 23.39 -17.91 -6.11
N ASN A 383 22.55 -18.49 -6.99
CA ASN A 383 21.58 -17.75 -7.77
C ASN A 383 20.31 -18.59 -7.99
N PHE A 384 19.35 -18.42 -7.08
CA PHE A 384 18.10 -19.16 -7.12
C PHE A 384 17.17 -18.69 -8.24
N VAL A 385 17.27 -17.42 -8.67
CA VAL A 385 16.55 -16.91 -9.84
C VAL A 385 16.92 -17.72 -11.09
N ARG A 386 18.23 -17.85 -11.37
CA ARG A 386 18.75 -18.64 -12.49
C ARG A 386 18.40 -20.11 -12.36
N LYS A 387 18.57 -20.69 -11.17
CA LYS A 387 18.22 -22.09 -10.87
C LYS A 387 16.77 -22.39 -11.27
N HIS A 388 15.82 -21.58 -10.81
CA HIS A 388 14.40 -21.78 -11.09
C HIS A 388 14.04 -21.48 -12.53
N SER A 389 14.60 -20.42 -13.13
CA SER A 389 14.33 -20.09 -14.53
C SER A 389 14.84 -21.17 -15.49
N LEU A 390 16.01 -21.77 -15.26
CA LEU A 390 16.48 -22.91 -16.08
C LEU A 390 15.62 -24.16 -15.91
N ALA A 391 15.16 -24.43 -14.69
CA ALA A 391 14.24 -25.54 -14.42
C ALA A 391 12.91 -25.34 -15.17
N HIS A 392 12.30 -24.16 -15.04
CA HIS A 392 11.06 -23.79 -15.72
C HIS A 392 11.22 -23.81 -17.26
N GLN A 393 12.36 -23.33 -17.76
CA GLN A 393 12.69 -23.37 -19.19
C GLN A 393 12.70 -24.82 -19.70
N THR A 394 13.30 -25.73 -18.95
CA THR A 394 13.41 -27.15 -19.31
C THR A 394 12.05 -27.84 -19.24
N GLU A 395 11.26 -27.56 -18.20
CA GLU A 395 9.95 -28.16 -17.98
C GLU A 395 8.92 -27.73 -19.04
N HIS A 396 8.88 -26.44 -19.36
CA HIS A 396 7.86 -25.86 -20.24
C HIS A 396 8.33 -25.60 -21.67
N ASN A 397 9.60 -25.86 -21.99
CA ASN A 397 10.19 -25.64 -23.32
C ASN A 397 9.95 -24.22 -23.87
N CYS A 398 10.20 -23.21 -23.02
CA CYS A 398 10.06 -21.79 -23.36
C CYS A 398 11.43 -21.09 -23.52
N ASP A 399 11.44 -19.80 -23.86
CA ASP A 399 12.67 -19.00 -23.86
C ASP A 399 13.02 -18.48 -22.45
N MET A 400 14.25 -17.97 -22.29
CA MET A 400 14.71 -17.44 -21.00
C MET A 400 13.92 -16.20 -20.58
N GLU A 401 13.47 -15.37 -21.52
CA GLU A 401 12.66 -14.19 -21.22
C GLU A 401 11.32 -14.57 -20.57
N THR A 402 10.67 -15.63 -21.06
CA THR A 402 9.44 -16.18 -20.47
C THR A 402 9.72 -16.85 -19.13
N ALA A 403 10.77 -17.68 -19.03
CA ALA A 403 11.11 -18.40 -17.81
C ALA A 403 11.58 -17.49 -16.65
N ALA A 404 12.01 -16.27 -16.96
CA ALA A 404 12.43 -15.25 -15.99
C ALA A 404 11.30 -14.30 -15.56
N LEU A 405 10.07 -14.51 -16.03
CA LEU A 405 8.92 -13.69 -15.61
C LEU A 405 8.65 -13.88 -14.11
N ARG A 406 8.70 -12.77 -13.38
CA ARG A 406 8.51 -12.72 -11.92
C ARG A 406 7.61 -11.60 -11.44
N VAL A 407 7.25 -10.67 -12.33
CA VAL A 407 6.43 -9.51 -12.00
C VAL A 407 5.04 -9.72 -12.57
N PHE A 408 4.04 -9.82 -11.70
CA PHE A 408 2.67 -10.17 -12.03
C PHE A 408 1.70 -9.08 -11.60
N SER A 409 0.61 -8.88 -12.32
CA SER A 409 -0.46 -7.97 -11.92
C SER A 409 -1.81 -8.36 -12.52
N ASN A 410 -2.77 -7.45 -12.40
CA ASN A 410 -4.03 -7.54 -13.13
C ASN A 410 -3.84 -7.24 -14.62
N ALA A 411 -4.73 -7.77 -15.46
CA ALA A 411 -4.88 -7.31 -16.84
C ALA A 411 -5.03 -5.78 -16.92
N GLU A 412 -4.61 -5.19 -18.04
CA GLU A 412 -4.75 -3.75 -18.27
C GLU A 412 -6.22 -3.31 -18.09
N GLY A 413 -6.44 -2.24 -17.33
CA GLY A 413 -7.78 -1.73 -17.04
C GLY A 413 -8.55 -2.50 -15.97
N ALA A 414 -8.03 -3.62 -15.48
CA ALA A 414 -8.57 -4.37 -14.35
C ALA A 414 -7.81 -4.07 -13.05
N TYR A 415 -8.53 -4.19 -11.93
CA TYR A 415 -8.06 -3.96 -10.57
C TYR A 415 -8.62 -5.04 -9.63
N GLY A 416 -7.94 -5.26 -8.50
CA GLY A 416 -8.37 -6.18 -7.44
C GLY A 416 -8.19 -7.67 -7.78
N ALA A 417 -8.11 -8.51 -6.74
CA ALA A 417 -8.03 -9.96 -6.89
C ALA A 417 -9.41 -10.64 -6.81
N ASN A 418 -10.48 -9.89 -6.57
CA ASN A 418 -11.85 -10.35 -6.31
C ASN A 418 -12.03 -11.29 -5.10
N VAL A 419 -10.94 -11.76 -4.47
CA VAL A 419 -10.98 -12.55 -3.23
C VAL A 419 -11.80 -11.85 -2.14
N ASN A 420 -11.59 -10.54 -1.95
CA ASN A 420 -12.37 -9.74 -1.00
C ASN A 420 -13.87 -9.74 -1.31
N GLN A 421 -14.23 -9.64 -2.59
CA GLN A 421 -15.64 -9.63 -3.02
C GLN A 421 -16.29 -11.01 -2.83
N LEU A 422 -15.53 -12.10 -3.04
CA LEU A 422 -16.02 -13.45 -2.78
C LEU A 422 -16.28 -13.65 -1.28
N ILE A 423 -15.36 -13.18 -0.43
CA ILE A 423 -15.50 -13.22 1.03
C ILE A 423 -16.70 -12.39 1.48
N ASP A 424 -16.80 -11.14 1.05
CA ASP A 424 -17.88 -10.22 1.44
C ASP A 424 -19.26 -10.74 0.99
N GLY A 425 -19.33 -11.31 -0.21
CA GLY A 425 -20.57 -11.89 -0.75
C GLY A 425 -20.91 -13.26 -0.16
N GLY A 426 -20.01 -13.91 0.58
CA GLY A 426 -20.17 -15.29 1.03
C GLY A 426 -20.35 -16.28 -0.14
N VAL A 427 -19.80 -15.96 -1.31
CA VAL A 427 -19.98 -16.71 -2.57
C VAL A 427 -18.75 -17.55 -2.89
N TRP A 428 -18.33 -18.36 -1.91
CA TRP A 428 -17.26 -19.34 -2.06
C TRP A 428 -17.56 -20.57 -1.20
N ALA A 429 -17.23 -21.75 -1.70
CA ALA A 429 -17.47 -23.02 -0.98
C ALA A 429 -16.18 -23.72 -0.56
N ASP A 430 -15.08 -23.48 -1.29
CA ASP A 430 -13.80 -24.13 -1.08
C ASP A 430 -12.64 -23.14 -1.29
N PRO A 431 -11.52 -23.26 -0.54
CA PRO A 431 -10.36 -22.38 -0.71
C PRO A 431 -9.79 -22.35 -2.13
N ASP A 432 -9.95 -23.41 -2.92
CA ASP A 432 -9.47 -23.44 -4.31
C ASP A 432 -10.20 -22.42 -5.20
N GLU A 433 -11.44 -22.05 -4.88
CA GLU A 433 -12.16 -20.99 -5.60
C GLU A 433 -11.53 -19.61 -5.36
N LEU A 434 -11.05 -19.35 -4.14
CA LEU A 434 -10.33 -18.13 -3.81
C LEU A 434 -8.96 -18.09 -4.50
N ALA A 435 -8.26 -19.23 -4.52
CA ALA A 435 -6.99 -19.38 -5.23
C ALA A 435 -7.16 -19.14 -6.74
N ASN A 436 -8.15 -19.79 -7.36
CA ASN A 436 -8.45 -19.62 -8.78
C ASN A 436 -8.84 -18.17 -9.13
N ALA A 437 -9.63 -17.51 -8.29
CA ALA A 437 -9.96 -16.10 -8.48
C ALA A 437 -8.70 -15.21 -8.42
N PHE A 438 -7.79 -15.49 -7.49
CA PHE A 438 -6.50 -14.80 -7.42
C PHE A 438 -5.66 -15.06 -8.66
N GLU A 439 -5.43 -16.32 -9.04
CA GLU A 439 -4.61 -16.71 -10.19
C GLU A 439 -5.16 -16.14 -11.51
N THR A 440 -6.46 -16.29 -11.76
CA THR A 440 -7.10 -15.77 -12.97
C THR A 440 -6.95 -14.25 -13.08
N ARG A 441 -7.05 -13.53 -11.95
CA ARG A 441 -7.00 -12.06 -11.97
C ARG A 441 -5.61 -11.48 -11.82
N LYS A 442 -4.65 -12.20 -11.24
CA LYS A 442 -3.29 -11.73 -10.96
C LYS A 442 -2.22 -12.42 -11.81
N GLY A 443 -2.57 -13.44 -12.59
CA GLY A 443 -1.66 -14.22 -13.41
C GLY A 443 -1.13 -13.53 -14.68
N TYR A 444 -1.24 -12.21 -14.80
CA TYR A 444 -0.72 -11.49 -15.96
C TYR A 444 0.71 -11.04 -15.70
N ALA A 445 1.67 -11.64 -16.42
CA ALA A 445 3.09 -11.37 -16.26
C ALA A 445 3.52 -10.09 -17.02
N TYR A 446 4.47 -9.36 -16.47
CA TYR A 446 5.02 -8.12 -17.05
C TYR A 446 6.52 -8.29 -17.32
N GLY A 447 6.91 -8.15 -18.59
CA GLY A 447 8.31 -8.19 -19.02
C GLY A 447 8.99 -6.82 -19.06
N VAL A 448 10.23 -6.78 -19.53
CA VAL A 448 11.06 -5.55 -19.65
C VAL A 448 10.47 -4.45 -20.55
N ARG A 449 9.53 -4.83 -21.42
CA ARG A 449 8.75 -3.90 -22.27
C ARG A 449 7.62 -3.20 -21.51
N GLY A 450 7.23 -3.71 -20.34
CA GLY A 450 6.19 -3.14 -19.48
C GLY A 450 4.75 -3.41 -19.95
N ALA A 451 4.57 -4.17 -21.03
CA ALA A 451 3.28 -4.71 -21.44
C ALA A 451 3.08 -6.10 -20.83
N PRO A 452 1.83 -6.51 -20.53
CA PRO A 452 1.55 -7.88 -20.15
C PRO A 452 1.98 -8.83 -21.29
N VAL A 453 2.58 -9.97 -20.94
CA VAL A 453 3.10 -11.01 -21.85
C VAL A 453 2.13 -12.18 -21.92
#